data_AF-A0A940UE41-F1
#
_entry.id   AF-A0A940UE41-F1
#
_cell.length_a   1.000
_cell.length_b   1.000
_cell.length_c   1.000
_cell.angle_alpha   90.00
_cell.angle_beta   90.00
_cell.angle_gamma   90.00
#
_symmetry.space_group_name_H-M   'P 1'
#
loop_
_entity.id
_entity.type
_entity.pdbx_description
1 polymer ?
#
loop_
_entity_poly.entity_id
_entity_poly.type
_entity_poly.pdbx_seq_one_letter_code
_entity_poly.pdbx_strand_id
1 'polypeptide(L)'
;MRGREIYSAVEKLRRTEHRFVKWWRKENDFLDYDLIDRFVDNINASEEIDGLELLTMAEMWDVVKRIAGERVKLVHDQKGDTVEWVHKGKEGLHAEVCVYIPATLMQIFDVETRGNPVGA
;
A
#
# COMPACT_ATOMS: atom_id res chain seq x y z
N MET A 1 17.66 -9.62 5.15
CA MET A 1 18.02 -9.45 3.73
C MET A 1 18.66 -8.07 3.56
N ARG A 2 19.73 -7.96 2.76
CA ARG A 2 20.38 -6.67 2.40
C ARG A 2 19.83 -6.12 1.08
N GLY A 3 19.99 -4.83 0.80
CA GLY A 3 19.39 -4.14 -0.37
C GLY A 3 19.49 -4.87 -1.71
N ARG A 4 20.66 -5.46 -2.06
CA ARG A 4 20.83 -6.23 -3.31
C ARG A 4 20.03 -7.53 -3.36
N GLU A 5 19.86 -8.20 -2.22
CA GLU A 5 19.07 -9.43 -2.11
C GLU A 5 17.58 -9.12 -2.25
N ILE A 6 17.17 -7.93 -1.79
CA ILE A 6 15.78 -7.46 -1.84
C ILE A 6 15.40 -7.13 -3.28
N TYR A 7 16.22 -6.38 -4.01
CA TYR A 7 16.01 -6.16 -5.45
C TYR A 7 15.85 -7.49 -6.20
N SER A 8 16.77 -8.43 -5.95
CA SER A 8 16.75 -9.74 -6.58
C SER A 8 15.51 -10.56 -6.22
N ALA A 9 15.00 -10.43 -4.98
CA ALA A 9 13.80 -11.11 -4.53
C ALA A 9 12.54 -10.51 -5.16
N VAL A 10 12.44 -9.17 -5.22
CA VAL A 10 11.34 -8.47 -5.90
C VAL A 10 11.28 -8.89 -7.35
N GLU A 11 12.39 -8.84 -8.09
CA GLU A 11 12.43 -9.24 -9.51
C GLU A 11 12.03 -10.70 -9.73
N LYS A 12 12.42 -11.61 -8.83
CA LYS A 12 12.07 -13.03 -8.93
C LYS A 12 10.60 -13.33 -8.62
N LEU A 13 9.99 -12.58 -7.70
CA LEU A 13 8.62 -12.78 -7.26
C LEU A 13 7.61 -11.98 -8.09
N ARG A 14 8.06 -10.90 -8.74
CA ARG A 14 7.20 -9.96 -9.47
C ARG A 14 6.52 -10.66 -10.64
N ARG A 15 5.21 -10.48 -10.69
CA ARG A 15 4.37 -10.78 -11.85
C ARG A 15 3.73 -9.48 -12.33
N THR A 16 3.14 -9.51 -13.52
CA THR A 16 2.53 -8.33 -14.16
C THR A 16 1.42 -7.66 -13.35
N GLU A 17 0.76 -8.44 -12.50
CA GLU A 17 -0.35 -8.05 -11.63
C GLU A 17 0.12 -7.40 -10.32
N HIS A 18 1.36 -7.64 -9.89
CA HIS A 18 1.90 -7.09 -8.65
C HIS A 18 2.22 -5.61 -8.83
N ARG A 19 1.72 -4.78 -7.92
CA ARG A 19 1.90 -3.32 -7.92
C ARG A 19 2.47 -2.81 -6.61
N PHE A 20 2.33 -3.57 -5.53
CA PHE A 20 2.74 -3.17 -4.19
C PHE A 20 3.68 -4.19 -3.56
N VAL A 21 4.39 -3.73 -2.55
CA VAL A 21 5.21 -4.54 -1.66
C VAL A 21 4.78 -4.24 -0.23
N LYS A 22 4.61 -5.30 0.54
CA LYS A 22 4.49 -5.29 1.98
C LYS A 22 5.80 -5.85 2.53
N TRP A 23 6.42 -5.19 3.48
CA TRP A 23 7.70 -5.61 4.03
C TRP A 23 7.79 -5.33 5.53
N TRP A 24 8.61 -6.12 6.22
CA TRP A 24 8.75 -6.04 7.67
C TRP A 24 10.19 -6.28 8.12
N ARG A 25 10.49 -5.80 9.32
CA ARG A 25 11.79 -6.01 9.99
C ARG A 25 11.67 -7.09 11.06
N LYS A 26 12.81 -7.66 11.45
CA LYS A 26 12.89 -8.85 12.31
C LYS A 26 12.31 -8.62 13.71
N GLU A 27 12.40 -7.39 14.20
CA GLU A 27 11.89 -7.03 15.53
C GLU A 27 10.36 -6.95 15.58
N ASN A 28 9.66 -7.14 14.44
CA ASN A 28 8.20 -6.96 14.26
C ASN A 28 7.68 -5.60 14.74
N ASP A 29 8.58 -4.64 14.92
CA ASP A 29 8.34 -3.25 15.30
C ASP A 29 7.95 -2.40 14.09
N PHE A 30 8.18 -2.94 12.89
CA PHE A 30 7.99 -2.26 11.62
C PHE A 30 7.33 -3.18 10.60
N LEU A 31 6.20 -2.72 10.07
CA LEU A 31 5.51 -3.25 8.91
C LEU A 31 5.15 -2.06 8.04
N ASP A 32 5.42 -2.13 6.75
CA ASP A 32 5.07 -1.05 5.83
C ASP A 32 4.66 -1.56 4.45
N TYR A 33 3.96 -0.71 3.72
CA TYR A 33 3.40 -0.98 2.41
C TYR A 33 3.85 0.12 1.45
N ASP A 34 4.26 -0.27 0.26
CA ASP A 34 4.75 0.66 -0.74
C ASP A 34 4.42 0.20 -2.17
N LEU A 35 4.43 1.11 -3.13
CA LEU A 35 4.50 0.78 -4.55
C LEU A 35 5.85 0.13 -4.83
N ILE A 36 5.85 -0.93 -5.63
CA ILE A 36 7.09 -1.69 -5.95
C ILE A 36 8.17 -0.77 -6.50
N ASP A 37 7.80 0.11 -7.44
CA ASP A 37 8.79 0.97 -8.11
C ASP A 37 9.33 2.03 -7.12
N ARG A 38 8.47 2.63 -6.27
CA ARG A 38 8.88 3.59 -5.21
C ARG A 38 9.80 2.92 -4.18
N PHE A 39 9.47 1.69 -3.78
CA PHE A 39 10.26 0.91 -2.84
C PHE A 39 11.65 0.58 -3.40
N VAL A 40 11.71 0.09 -4.64
CA VAL A 40 12.97 -0.25 -5.31
C VAL A 40 13.88 0.96 -5.47
N ASP A 41 13.31 2.14 -5.77
CA ASP A 41 14.08 3.37 -5.93
C ASP A 41 14.61 3.92 -4.58
N ASN A 42 13.87 3.71 -3.49
CA ASN A 42 14.19 4.29 -2.18
C ASN A 42 14.94 3.35 -1.23
N ILE A 43 14.96 2.04 -1.52
CA ILE A 43 15.56 1.08 -0.59
C ILE A 43 17.06 1.29 -0.47
N ASN A 44 17.52 1.55 0.77
CA ASN A 44 18.93 1.76 1.01
C ASN A 44 19.66 0.42 1.25
N ALA A 45 20.94 0.36 0.91
CA ALA A 45 21.72 -0.89 1.03
C ALA A 45 21.93 -1.35 2.49
N SER A 46 21.71 -0.45 3.46
CA SER A 46 21.86 -0.70 4.89
C SER A 46 20.60 -1.20 5.58
N GLU A 47 19.45 -1.21 4.92
CA GLU A 47 18.20 -1.66 5.51
C GLU A 47 18.18 -3.18 5.65
N GLU A 48 17.92 -3.64 6.88
CA GLU A 48 17.70 -5.05 7.18
C GLU A 48 16.21 -5.36 7.12
N ILE A 49 15.79 -5.97 6.02
CA ILE A 49 14.43 -6.48 5.84
C ILE A 49 14.40 -7.96 6.20
N ASP A 50 13.46 -8.37 7.05
CA ASP A 50 13.30 -9.77 7.44
C ASP A 50 12.48 -10.55 6.39
N GLY A 51 11.43 -9.92 5.86
CA GLY A 51 10.66 -10.48 4.77
C GLY A 51 9.89 -9.44 3.97
N LEU A 52 9.45 -9.87 2.78
CA LEU A 52 8.60 -9.09 1.89
C LEU A 52 7.57 -10.00 1.21
N GLU A 53 6.46 -9.38 0.84
CA GLU A 53 5.34 -9.96 0.13
C GLU A 53 4.90 -8.97 -0.96
N LEU A 54 4.68 -9.46 -2.18
CA LEU A 54 4.18 -8.62 -3.27
C LEU A 54 2.67 -8.74 -3.36
N LEU A 55 1.99 -7.60 -3.57
CA LEU A 55 0.53 -7.55 -3.60
C LEU A 55 0.03 -7.02 -4.94
N THR A 56 -1.09 -7.59 -5.36
CA THR A 56 -1.94 -7.12 -6.46
C THR A 56 -2.82 -5.95 -6.02
N MET A 57 -3.54 -5.36 -6.98
CA MET A 57 -4.59 -4.37 -6.70
C MET A 57 -5.67 -4.89 -5.73
N ALA A 58 -6.13 -6.13 -5.92
CA ALA A 58 -7.17 -6.71 -5.08
C ALA A 58 -6.71 -6.92 -3.65
N GLU A 59 -5.50 -7.46 -3.45
CA GLU A 59 -4.95 -7.69 -2.11
C GLU A 59 -4.68 -6.38 -1.37
N MET A 60 -4.18 -5.35 -2.06
CA MET A 60 -4.01 -4.03 -1.45
C MET A 60 -5.36 -3.37 -1.11
N TRP A 61 -6.38 -3.57 -1.94
CA TRP A 61 -7.73 -3.11 -1.64
C TRP A 61 -8.31 -3.75 -0.38
N ASP A 62 -8.08 -5.05 -0.17
CA ASP A 62 -8.50 -5.74 1.06
C ASP A 62 -7.79 -5.17 2.30
N VAL A 63 -6.51 -4.80 2.18
CA VAL A 63 -5.77 -4.10 3.24
C VAL A 63 -6.39 -2.74 3.54
N VAL A 64 -6.66 -1.94 2.50
CA VAL A 64 -7.30 -0.62 2.66
C VAL A 64 -8.68 -0.75 3.31
N LYS A 65 -9.50 -1.69 2.87
CA LYS A 65 -10.81 -1.98 3.47
C LYS A 65 -10.71 -2.38 4.94
N ARG A 66 -9.73 -3.19 5.31
CA ARG A 66 -9.52 -3.60 6.70
C ARG A 66 -9.25 -2.41 7.62
N ILE A 67 -8.51 -1.42 7.13
CA ILE A 67 -8.10 -0.23 7.91
C ILE A 67 -9.19 0.84 7.90
N ALA A 68 -9.71 1.19 6.72
CA ALA A 68 -10.66 2.27 6.58
C ALA A 68 -12.10 1.86 6.93
N GLY A 69 -12.43 0.57 6.83
CA GLY A 69 -13.76 0.03 7.10
C GLY A 69 -14.79 0.54 6.09
N GLU A 70 -15.98 0.91 6.59
CA GLU A 70 -17.10 1.41 5.77
C GLU A 70 -16.83 2.79 5.13
N ARG A 71 -15.72 3.43 5.49
CA ARG A 71 -15.32 4.73 4.94
C ARG A 71 -14.81 4.66 3.50
N VAL A 72 -14.51 3.46 3.01
CA VAL A 72 -14.08 3.25 1.62
C VAL A 72 -15.05 2.31 0.92
N LYS A 73 -15.34 2.61 -0.35
CA LYS A 73 -16.21 1.79 -1.18
C LYS A 73 -15.72 1.78 -2.62
N LEU A 74 -15.60 0.59 -3.17
CA LEU A 74 -15.29 0.39 -4.59
C LEU A 74 -16.61 0.45 -5.37
N VAL A 75 -16.65 1.30 -6.38
CA VAL A 75 -17.79 1.49 -7.27
C VAL A 75 -17.35 1.16 -8.68
N HIS A 76 -18.07 0.23 -9.29
CA HIS A 76 -17.88 -0.18 -10.68
C HIS A 76 -18.88 0.57 -11.55
N ASP A 77 -18.41 1.40 -12.48
CA ASP A 77 -19.26 2.10 -13.43
C ASP A 77 -18.84 1.82 -14.89
N GLN A 78 -19.58 2.37 -15.86
CA GLN A 78 -19.29 2.17 -17.28
C GLN A 78 -18.00 2.88 -17.78
N LYS A 79 -17.48 3.82 -17.00
CA LYS A 79 -16.27 4.61 -17.29
C LYS A 79 -15.03 4.04 -16.59
N GLY A 80 -15.22 3.16 -15.61
CA GLY A 80 -14.17 2.43 -14.92
C GLY A 80 -14.47 2.21 -13.44
N ASP A 81 -13.46 1.76 -12.72
CA ASP A 81 -13.56 1.54 -11.28
C ASP A 81 -13.13 2.81 -10.52
N THR A 82 -13.93 3.19 -9.53
CA THR A 82 -13.67 4.35 -8.67
C THR A 82 -13.77 3.96 -7.20
N VAL A 83 -13.08 4.71 -6.34
CA VAL A 83 -13.11 4.56 -4.89
C VAL A 83 -13.78 5.79 -4.30
N GLU A 84 -14.95 5.60 -3.70
CA GLU A 84 -15.57 6.58 -2.80
C GLU A 84 -14.88 6.47 -1.44
N TRP A 85 -14.43 7.59 -0.89
CA TRP A 85 -13.68 7.60 0.37
C TRP A 85 -14.09 8.77 1.26
N VAL A 86 -14.36 8.48 2.53
CA VAL A 86 -14.68 9.46 3.56
C VAL A 86 -13.60 9.48 4.63
N HIS A 87 -12.86 10.58 4.76
CA HIS A 87 -11.78 10.68 5.74
C HIS A 87 -11.77 12.00 6.49
N LYS A 88 -11.05 12.03 7.62
CA LYS A 88 -10.80 13.27 8.36
C LYS A 88 -9.64 14.01 7.72
N GLY A 89 -9.90 15.21 7.21
CA GLY A 89 -8.92 16.19 6.80
C GLY A 89 -8.69 17.25 7.89
N LYS A 90 -7.92 18.29 7.56
CA LYS A 90 -7.62 19.40 8.47
C LYS A 90 -8.87 20.23 8.82
N GLU A 91 -9.84 20.30 7.91
CA GLU A 91 -11.05 21.13 8.04
C GLU A 91 -12.30 20.36 8.47
N GLY A 92 -12.20 19.04 8.64
CA GLY A 92 -13.32 18.19 9.04
C GLY A 92 -13.39 16.87 8.28
N LEU A 93 -14.60 16.34 8.11
CA LEU A 93 -14.84 15.16 7.28
C LEU A 93 -14.92 15.57 5.81
N HIS A 94 -14.14 14.91 4.96
CA HIS A 94 -14.15 15.07 3.51
C HIS A 94 -14.66 13.78 2.86
N ALA A 95 -15.40 13.93 1.76
CA ALA A 95 -15.78 12.84 0.88
C ALA A 95 -15.14 13.07 -0.48
N GLU A 96 -14.39 12.10 -0.97
CA GLU A 96 -13.66 12.14 -2.23
C GLU A 96 -14.03 10.94 -3.11
N VAL A 97 -13.98 11.14 -4.43
CA VAL A 97 -14.14 10.06 -5.41
C VAL A 97 -12.88 10.03 -6.26
N CYS A 98 -12.13 8.94 -6.14
CA CYS A 98 -10.83 8.76 -6.77
C CYS A 98 -10.87 7.62 -7.77
N VAL A 99 -10.01 7.64 -8.79
CA VAL A 99 -9.89 6.52 -9.73
C VAL A 99 -9.24 5.33 -9.03
N TYR A 100 -9.70 4.11 -9.30
CA TYR A 100 -9.13 2.88 -8.74
C TYR A 100 -7.80 2.51 -9.42
N ILE A 101 -6.72 3.14 -8.98
CA ILE A 101 -5.34 2.93 -9.45
C ILE A 101 -4.38 2.74 -8.27
N PRO A 102 -3.17 2.18 -8.49
CA PRO A 102 -2.25 1.89 -7.39
C PRO A 102 -1.92 3.09 -6.49
N ALA A 103 -1.68 4.24 -7.11
CA ALA A 103 -1.36 5.48 -6.39
C ALA A 103 -2.49 5.91 -5.44
N THR A 104 -3.75 5.78 -5.86
CA THR A 104 -4.92 6.09 -5.03
C THR A 104 -4.98 5.18 -3.80
N LEU A 105 -4.79 3.87 -3.97
CA LEU A 105 -4.84 2.94 -2.84
C LEU A 105 -3.72 3.21 -1.84
N MET A 106 -2.53 3.55 -2.31
CA MET A 106 -1.40 3.93 -1.46
C MET A 106 -1.70 5.24 -0.70
N GLN A 107 -2.26 6.24 -1.38
CA GLN A 107 -2.62 7.51 -0.74
C GLN A 107 -3.67 7.31 0.37
N ILE A 108 -4.71 6.51 0.11
CA ILE A 108 -5.73 6.21 1.12
C ILE A 108 -5.08 5.49 2.31
N PHE A 109 -4.24 4.50 2.06
CA PHE A 109 -3.51 3.77 3.09
C PHE A 109 -2.64 4.69 3.95
N ASP A 110 -1.82 5.54 3.32
CA ASP A 110 -0.92 6.48 3.99
C ASP A 110 -1.68 7.46 4.89
N VAL A 111 -2.83 7.96 4.41
CA VAL A 111 -3.68 8.88 5.19
C VAL A 111 -4.35 8.18 6.37
N GLU A 112 -4.88 6.98 6.17
CA GLU A 112 -5.59 6.25 7.21
C GLU A 112 -4.66 5.73 8.31
N THR A 113 -3.45 5.31 7.93
CA THR A 113 -2.43 4.82 8.88
C THR A 113 -1.56 5.93 9.44
N ARG A 114 -1.60 7.13 8.85
CA ARG A 114 -0.65 8.23 9.09
C ARG A 114 0.81 7.77 8.92
N GLY A 115 1.06 6.80 8.05
CA GLY A 115 2.36 6.18 7.83
C GLY A 115 2.79 5.19 8.93
N ASN A 116 1.87 4.73 9.80
CA ASN A 116 2.15 3.66 10.77
C ASN A 116 1.02 2.63 10.83
N PRO A 117 1.12 1.52 10.08
CA PRO A 117 0.07 0.51 10.03
C PRO A 117 0.06 -0.46 11.23
N VAL A 118 1.06 -0.41 12.12
CA VAL A 118 1.13 -1.29 13.30
C VAL A 118 0.15 -0.85 14.41
N GLY A 119 -0.29 0.41 14.39
CA GLY A 119 -1.23 0.97 15.37
C GLY A 119 -2.59 1.41 14.82
N ALA A 120 -2.89 1.08 13.55
CA ALA A 120 -4.12 1.49 12.84
C ALA A 120 -5.25 0.46 12.94
#